data_AF-A0A918BWT2-F1
#
_entry.id   AF-A0A918BWT2-F1
#
_cell.length_a   1.000
_cell.length_b   1.000
_cell.length_c   1.000
_cell.angle_alpha   90.00
_cell.angle_beta   90.00
_cell.angle_gamma   90.00
#
_symmetry.space_group_name_H-M   'P 1'
#
loop_
_entity.id
_entity.type
_entity.pdbx_description
1 polymer ?
#
loop_
_entity_poly.entity_id
_entity_poly.type
_entity_poly.pdbx_seq_one_letter_code
_entity_poly.pdbx_strand_id
1 'polypeptide(L)'
;MSTVLRTRCTVDADGRITFRLSPPEAARPELVLVLRPRKGLPEETIHTLVLEPDGGEGEFRAVLEPRPALAEGRWDVYLRPGPDSGRERLRPGPRDVRVLVDGGVRDRPSPVAVRVPYTTKDGFLAIRAWLRTAHAEAGPLVLADGAMTVRARLHGAELTEAAEVSLRLRTDKDTVLTVPARAAADGGGTFTFTVAHAQFAGAGSGIWDAFLRPAADATPVRIGRLLDDVADRGNVFVYPRVTVDGAVVRPYYTVDNDLSVEVTDAA
;
A
#
# COMPACT_ATOMS: atom_id res chain seq x y z
N MET A 1 30.27 14.62 -18.06
CA MET A 1 29.23 13.61 -17.77
C MET A 1 28.25 14.27 -16.82
N SER A 2 27.00 14.51 -17.23
CA SER A 2 25.99 15.08 -16.32
C SER A 2 25.64 14.02 -15.27
N THR A 3 26.06 14.23 -14.03
CA THR A 3 25.65 13.42 -12.89
C THR A 3 24.16 13.60 -12.67
N VAL A 4 23.39 12.53 -12.88
CA VAL A 4 21.93 12.57 -12.67
C VAL A 4 21.65 12.92 -11.20
N LEU A 5 20.88 13.98 -10.98
CA LEU A 5 20.50 14.44 -9.64
C LEU A 5 19.76 13.32 -8.87
N ARG A 6 20.20 13.07 -7.63
CA ARG A 6 19.64 12.05 -6.76
C ARG A 6 19.17 12.66 -5.45
N THR A 7 18.01 12.21 -5.00
CA THR A 7 17.39 12.67 -3.75
C THR A 7 17.47 11.57 -2.70
N ARG A 8 18.09 11.88 -1.56
CA ARG A 8 18.07 11.01 -0.38
C ARG A 8 16.79 11.25 0.39
N CYS A 9 16.23 10.22 1.01
CA CYS A 9 15.14 10.43 1.95
C CYS A 9 15.21 9.52 3.17
N THR A 10 14.64 10.00 4.27
CA THR A 10 14.47 9.26 5.52
C THR A 10 13.02 9.38 5.95
N VAL A 11 12.43 8.25 6.35
CA VAL A 11 11.09 8.19 6.93
C VAL A 11 11.21 7.99 8.44
N ASP A 12 10.36 8.65 9.23
CA ASP A 12 10.25 8.41 10.67
C ASP A 12 8.99 7.62 11.05
N ALA A 13 8.83 7.37 12.36
CA ALA A 13 7.76 6.53 12.88
C ALA A 13 6.34 7.11 12.68
N ASP A 14 6.22 8.43 12.62
CA ASP A 14 4.97 9.16 12.37
C ASP A 14 4.69 9.29 10.86
N GLY A 15 5.62 8.78 10.04
CA GLY A 15 5.57 8.82 8.60
C GLY A 15 6.18 10.08 8.01
N ARG A 16 6.73 11.04 8.77
CA ARG A 16 7.42 12.23 8.23
C ARG A 16 8.47 11.79 7.21
N ILE A 17 8.55 12.47 6.07
CA ILE A 17 9.60 12.20 5.08
C ILE A 17 10.49 13.42 4.95
N THR A 18 11.77 13.27 5.27
CA THR A 18 12.77 14.31 5.00
C THR A 18 13.49 13.97 3.71
N PHE A 19 13.50 14.90 2.75
CA PHE A 19 14.23 14.82 1.51
C PHE A 19 15.49 15.68 1.57
N ARG A 20 16.59 15.20 1.00
CA ARG A 20 17.85 15.94 0.84
C ARG A 20 18.42 15.76 -0.56
N LEU A 21 18.88 16.85 -1.16
CA LEU A 21 19.46 16.88 -2.50
C LEU A 21 20.29 18.15 -2.71
N SER A 22 21.21 18.11 -3.67
CA SER A 22 22.06 19.24 -4.05
C SER A 22 21.86 19.57 -5.53
N PRO A 23 20.87 20.41 -5.89
CA PRO A 23 20.66 20.82 -7.26
C PRO A 23 21.81 21.74 -7.74
N PRO A 24 22.25 21.64 -9.01
CA PRO A 24 23.41 22.39 -9.50
C PRO A 24 23.16 23.91 -9.61
N GLU A 25 21.97 24.31 -10.06
CA GLU A 25 21.54 25.71 -10.16
C GLU A 25 20.09 25.79 -9.68
N ALA A 26 19.85 26.49 -8.58
CA ALA A 26 18.53 26.62 -7.99
C ALA A 26 18.33 27.99 -7.35
N ALA A 27 17.20 28.62 -7.67
CA ALA A 27 16.78 29.90 -7.12
C ALA A 27 15.38 29.73 -6.54
N ARG A 28 15.29 29.54 -5.22
CA ARG A 28 14.07 29.13 -4.50
C ARG A 28 13.52 27.79 -5.02
N PRO A 29 14.32 26.72 -4.91
CA PRO A 29 13.88 25.40 -5.36
C PRO A 29 12.70 24.88 -4.54
N GLU A 30 11.89 24.02 -5.15
CA GLU A 30 10.80 23.33 -4.49
C GLU A 30 10.74 21.86 -4.90
N LEU A 31 10.31 21.00 -3.98
CA LEU A 31 9.83 19.68 -4.34
C LEU A 31 8.35 19.76 -4.67
N VAL A 32 7.99 19.22 -5.84
CA VAL A 32 6.61 19.15 -6.31
C VAL A 32 6.20 17.69 -6.36
N LEU A 33 5.24 17.32 -5.53
CA LEU A 33 4.65 16.00 -5.49
C LEU A 33 3.36 16.03 -6.28
N VAL A 34 3.20 15.13 -7.25
CA VAL A 34 2.04 15.10 -8.13
C VAL A 34 1.37 13.74 -8.06
N LEU A 35 0.10 13.70 -7.67
CA LEU A 35 -0.67 12.47 -7.72
C LEU A 35 -0.86 12.06 -9.18
N ARG A 36 -0.46 10.84 -9.53
CA ARG A 36 -0.67 10.32 -10.88
C ARG A 36 -2.16 10.28 -11.20
N PRO A 37 -2.59 10.98 -12.26
CA PRO A 37 -3.99 10.96 -12.65
C PRO A 37 -4.34 9.59 -13.25
N ARG A 38 -5.64 9.32 -13.37
CA ARG A 38 -6.09 8.21 -14.21
C ARG A 38 -5.67 8.49 -15.66
N LYS A 39 -5.45 7.42 -16.43
CA LYS A 39 -5.02 7.52 -17.83
C LYS A 39 -5.95 8.47 -18.61
N GLY A 40 -5.37 9.50 -19.22
CA GLY A 40 -6.09 10.48 -20.03
C GLY A 40 -6.71 11.65 -19.26
N LEU A 41 -6.56 11.71 -17.92
CA LEU A 41 -7.01 12.83 -17.11
C LEU A 41 -5.85 13.79 -16.77
N PRO A 42 -6.13 15.09 -16.57
CA PRO A 42 -5.12 16.07 -16.18
C PRO A 42 -4.60 15.84 -14.75
N GLU A 43 -3.42 16.39 -14.47
CA GLU A 43 -2.83 16.40 -13.13
C GLU A 43 -3.41 17.54 -12.29
N GLU A 44 -4.35 17.23 -11.40
CA GLU A 44 -5.05 18.25 -10.61
C GLU A 44 -4.57 18.32 -9.16
N THR A 45 -4.00 17.24 -8.63
CA THR A 45 -3.60 17.16 -7.21
C THR A 45 -2.09 17.29 -7.08
N ILE A 46 -1.65 18.46 -6.58
CA ILE A 46 -0.25 18.83 -6.42
C ILE A 46 0.01 19.22 -4.96
N HIS A 47 1.13 18.80 -4.41
CA HIS A 47 1.62 19.19 -3.10
C HIS A 47 3.06 19.71 -3.22
N THR A 48 3.31 20.94 -2.79
CA THR A 48 4.61 21.61 -2.95
C THR A 48 5.29 21.79 -1.61
N LEU A 49 6.59 21.51 -1.55
CA LEU A 49 7.43 21.71 -0.38
C LEU A 49 8.57 22.65 -0.75
N VAL A 50 8.77 23.70 0.05
CA VAL A 50 9.93 24.57 -0.09
C VAL A 50 11.19 23.77 0.26
N LEU A 51 12.22 23.91 -0.58
CA LEU A 51 13.56 23.41 -0.28
C LEU A 51 14.37 24.50 0.42
N GLU A 52 14.72 24.25 1.66
CA GLU A 52 15.50 25.16 2.51
C GLU A 52 16.96 24.72 2.54
N PRO A 53 17.94 25.64 2.62
CA PRO A 53 19.35 25.27 2.78
C PRO A 53 19.59 24.39 4.03
N ASP A 54 20.35 23.30 3.90
CA ASP A 54 20.60 22.31 4.97
C ASP A 54 22.07 22.30 5.45
N GLY A 55 22.65 23.49 5.64
CA GLY A 55 23.98 23.70 6.25
C GLY A 55 25.21 23.26 5.42
N GLY A 56 25.07 22.27 4.54
CA GLY A 56 26.07 21.88 3.56
C GLY A 56 26.08 22.79 2.32
N GLU A 57 27.25 22.96 1.69
CA GLU A 57 27.36 23.76 0.47
C GLU A 57 26.45 23.20 -0.64
N GLY A 58 25.45 23.99 -1.04
CA GLY A 58 24.48 23.62 -2.06
C GLY A 58 23.51 22.49 -1.67
N GLU A 59 23.50 22.03 -0.42
CA GLU A 59 22.53 21.03 0.05
C GLU A 59 21.23 21.70 0.49
N PHE A 60 20.12 21.12 0.04
CA PHE A 60 18.79 21.55 0.41
C PHE A 60 17.99 20.42 1.04
N ARG A 61 17.08 20.80 1.93
CA ARG A 61 16.17 19.93 2.66
C ARG A 61 14.73 20.38 2.48
N ALA A 62 13.85 19.39 2.29
CA ALA A 62 12.41 19.58 2.33
C ALA A 62 11.79 18.52 3.22
N VAL A 63 10.71 18.88 3.92
CA VAL A 63 10.02 17.99 4.85
C VAL A 63 8.59 17.84 4.42
N LEU A 64 8.19 16.62 4.12
CA LEU A 64 6.79 16.27 4.01
C LEU A 64 6.27 15.90 5.40
N GLU A 65 5.48 16.78 6.01
CA GLU A 65 4.83 16.55 7.29
C GLU A 65 3.79 15.42 7.20
N PRO A 66 3.52 14.65 8.27
CA PRO A 66 2.48 13.60 8.25
C PRO A 66 1.08 14.12 7.91
N ARG A 67 0.79 15.40 8.23
CA ARG A 67 -0.48 16.06 7.97
C ARG A 67 -0.28 17.33 7.14
N PRO A 68 -1.19 17.65 6.19
CA PRO A 68 -2.33 16.82 5.77
C PRO A 68 -1.88 15.51 5.11
N ALA A 69 -2.66 14.45 5.28
CA ALA A 69 -2.34 13.16 4.67
C ALA A 69 -2.43 13.28 3.13
N LEU A 70 -1.51 12.64 2.43
CA LEU A 70 -1.60 12.55 0.97
C LEU A 70 -2.80 11.68 0.59
N ALA A 71 -3.53 12.09 -0.43
CA ALA A 71 -4.57 11.26 -1.04
C ALA A 71 -3.99 9.91 -1.50
N GLU A 72 -4.79 8.85 -1.41
CA GLU A 72 -4.38 7.49 -1.79
C GLU A 72 -4.00 7.44 -3.28
N GLY A 73 -2.82 6.90 -3.57
CA GLY A 73 -2.33 6.71 -4.92
C GLY A 73 -0.82 6.71 -5.03
N ARG A 74 -0.34 6.98 -6.25
CA ARG A 74 1.09 7.06 -6.58
C ARG A 74 1.44 8.51 -6.85
N TRP A 75 2.37 9.05 -6.09
CA TRP A 75 2.83 10.43 -6.21
C TRP A 75 4.21 10.45 -6.86
N ASP A 76 4.33 11.11 -8.01
CA ASP A 76 5.62 11.37 -8.62
C ASP A 76 6.29 12.57 -7.96
N VAL A 77 7.62 12.48 -7.77
CA VAL A 77 8.40 13.52 -7.09
C VAL A 77 9.26 14.26 -8.10
N TYR A 78 9.09 15.57 -8.15
CA TYR A 78 9.81 16.46 -9.06
C TYR A 78 10.59 17.52 -8.28
N LEU A 79 11.68 18.01 -8.86
CA LEU A 79 12.30 19.27 -8.50
C LEU A 79 11.78 20.36 -9.44
N ARG A 80 11.42 21.52 -8.88
CA ARG A 80 11.30 22.78 -9.60
C ARG A 80 12.48 23.67 -9.15
N PRO A 81 13.50 23.90 -10.00
CA PRO A 81 14.70 24.65 -9.59
C PRO A 81 14.46 26.13 -9.26
N GLY A 82 13.41 26.72 -9.84
CA GLY A 82 12.95 28.06 -9.53
C GLY A 82 11.55 28.33 -10.09
N PRO A 83 10.93 29.49 -9.78
CA PRO A 83 9.52 29.76 -10.04
C PRO A 83 9.12 29.63 -11.52
N ASP A 84 9.99 30.09 -12.42
CA ASP A 84 9.74 30.09 -13.88
C ASP A 84 10.33 28.85 -14.57
N SER A 85 10.90 27.91 -13.81
CA SER A 85 11.50 26.70 -14.34
C SER A 85 10.48 25.57 -14.50
N GLY A 86 10.67 24.77 -15.55
CA GLY A 86 9.99 23.48 -15.66
C GLY A 86 10.36 22.54 -14.51
N ARG A 87 9.49 21.56 -14.25
CA ARG A 87 9.76 20.52 -13.25
C ARG A 87 10.55 19.37 -13.87
N GLU A 88 11.53 18.85 -13.13
CA GLU A 88 12.31 17.68 -13.51
C GLU A 88 12.03 16.50 -12.59
N ARG A 89 11.93 15.29 -13.14
CA ARG A 89 11.60 14.10 -12.36
C ARG A 89 12.85 13.59 -11.64
N LEU A 90 12.76 13.42 -10.32
CA LEU A 90 13.91 13.07 -9.50
C LEU A 90 14.20 11.58 -9.51
N ARG A 91 15.49 11.22 -9.43
CA ARG A 91 15.91 9.84 -9.18
C ARG A 91 16.20 9.63 -7.70
N PRO A 92 15.98 8.41 -7.18
CA PRO A 92 16.27 8.14 -5.78
C PRO A 92 17.79 8.00 -5.54
N GLY A 93 18.24 8.55 -4.42
CA GLY A 93 19.47 8.16 -3.72
C GLY A 93 19.17 7.12 -2.63
N PRO A 94 20.01 7.02 -1.58
CA PRO A 94 19.70 6.26 -0.38
C PRO A 94 18.33 6.62 0.23
N ARG A 95 17.56 5.60 0.60
CA ARG A 95 16.26 5.73 1.27
C ARG A 95 16.31 4.97 2.57
N ASP A 96 16.29 5.67 3.69
CA ASP A 96 16.15 5.04 5.00
C ASP A 96 14.66 4.91 5.34
N VAL A 97 14.10 3.73 5.05
CA VAL A 97 12.69 3.38 5.25
C VAL A 97 12.51 2.29 6.31
N ARG A 98 13.58 1.91 7.02
CA ARG A 98 13.61 0.75 7.93
C ARG A 98 12.57 0.84 9.04
N VAL A 99 12.23 2.06 9.47
CA VAL A 99 11.21 2.31 10.50
C VAL A 99 9.82 1.82 10.11
N LEU A 100 9.58 1.58 8.81
CA LEU A 100 8.30 1.14 8.28
C LEU A 100 8.11 -0.37 8.39
N VAL A 101 9.18 -1.18 8.45
CA VAL A 101 9.12 -2.66 8.38
C VAL A 101 8.15 -3.27 9.40
N ASP A 102 8.14 -2.77 10.63
CA ASP A 102 7.26 -3.24 11.71
C ASP A 102 5.99 -2.37 11.87
N GLY A 103 5.60 -1.65 10.81
CA GLY A 103 4.52 -0.67 10.84
C GLY A 103 3.15 -1.27 11.17
N GLY A 104 2.94 -2.56 10.92
CA GLY A 104 1.71 -3.30 11.24
C GLY A 104 1.58 -3.76 12.69
N VAL A 105 2.66 -3.71 13.48
CA VAL A 105 2.62 -4.02 14.92
C VAL A 105 2.10 -2.82 15.72
N ARG A 106 2.22 -1.62 15.17
CA ARG A 106 1.75 -0.38 15.80
C ARG A 106 0.24 -0.25 15.70
N ASP A 107 -0.37 0.27 16.75
CA ASP A 107 -1.75 0.71 16.63
C ASP A 107 -1.84 1.95 15.72
N ARG A 108 -2.90 2.00 14.90
CA ARG A 108 -3.11 3.08 13.93
C ARG A 108 -4.55 3.54 14.02
N PRO A 109 -4.81 4.76 14.54
CA PRO A 109 -6.16 5.30 14.59
C PRO A 109 -6.68 5.62 13.20
N SER A 110 -7.98 5.86 13.09
CA SER A 110 -8.59 6.37 11.86
C SER A 110 -8.22 7.84 11.63
N PRO A 111 -7.91 8.26 10.39
CA PRO A 111 -7.71 7.42 9.22
C PRO A 111 -6.34 6.72 9.25
N VAL A 112 -6.29 5.49 8.74
CA VAL A 112 -5.05 4.75 8.51
C VAL A 112 -4.35 5.36 7.30
N ALA A 113 -3.33 6.17 7.56
CA ALA A 113 -2.50 6.81 6.55
C ALA A 113 -1.09 6.21 6.52
N VAL A 114 -0.61 5.88 5.32
CA VAL A 114 0.71 5.26 5.11
C VAL A 114 1.33 5.86 3.86
N ARG A 115 2.66 6.04 3.88
CA ARG A 115 3.40 6.50 2.72
C ARG A 115 4.79 5.91 2.65
N VAL A 116 5.16 5.44 1.46
CA VAL A 116 6.40 4.70 1.22
C VAL A 116 7.12 5.32 0.02
N PRO A 117 8.29 5.97 0.22
CA PRO A 117 9.18 6.33 -0.87
C PRO A 117 9.70 5.07 -1.57
N TYR A 118 9.56 5.01 -2.90
CA TYR A 118 9.98 3.86 -3.69
C TYR A 118 10.57 4.28 -5.03
N THR A 119 11.23 3.31 -5.69
CA THR A 119 11.73 3.48 -7.04
C THR A 119 10.71 2.94 -8.03
N THR A 120 10.29 3.75 -8.99
CA THR A 120 9.42 3.30 -10.08
C THR A 120 10.16 2.32 -10.99
N LYS A 121 9.42 1.57 -11.81
CA LYS A 121 10.02 0.66 -12.80
C LYS A 121 11.01 1.38 -13.74
N ASP A 122 10.73 2.63 -14.09
CA ASP A 122 11.60 3.47 -14.95
C ASP A 122 12.75 4.15 -14.17
N GLY A 123 12.90 3.86 -12.87
CA GLY A 123 14.02 4.31 -12.05
C GLY A 123 13.90 5.73 -11.47
N PHE A 124 12.69 6.23 -11.29
CA PHE A 124 12.42 7.54 -10.67
C PHE A 124 11.94 7.40 -9.22
N LEU A 125 12.09 8.45 -8.43
CA LEU A 125 11.56 8.53 -7.08
C LEU A 125 10.06 8.82 -7.14
N ALA A 126 9.30 8.02 -6.41
CA ALA A 126 7.88 8.23 -6.20
C ALA A 126 7.52 7.90 -4.74
N ILE A 127 6.33 8.29 -4.32
CA ILE A 127 5.76 7.95 -3.02
C ILE A 127 4.47 7.18 -3.28
N ARG A 128 4.34 5.98 -2.73
CA ARG A 128 3.04 5.29 -2.67
C ARG A 128 2.36 5.74 -1.39
N ALA A 129 1.16 6.29 -1.50
CA ALA A 129 0.35 6.73 -0.36
C ALA A 129 -0.94 5.91 -0.28
N TRP A 130 -1.35 5.53 0.92
CA TRP A 130 -2.66 4.96 1.22
C TRP A 130 -3.34 5.79 2.30
N LEU A 131 -4.66 5.95 2.17
CA LEU A 131 -5.47 6.73 3.09
C LEU A 131 -6.85 6.08 3.19
N ARG A 132 -7.07 5.33 4.27
CA ARG A 132 -8.28 4.54 4.49
C ARG A 132 -8.91 4.87 5.83
N THR A 133 -10.23 4.86 5.91
CA THR A 133 -10.93 5.02 7.20
C THR A 133 -10.59 3.87 8.16
N ALA A 134 -10.49 2.65 7.63
CA ALA A 134 -10.01 1.47 8.33
C ALA A 134 -9.30 0.52 7.35
N HIS A 135 -8.44 -0.35 7.87
CA HIS A 135 -7.64 -1.29 7.07
C HIS A 135 -7.37 -2.58 7.85
N ALA A 136 -7.55 -3.73 7.19
CA ALA A 136 -7.15 -5.02 7.74
C ALA A 136 -5.79 -5.44 7.16
N GLU A 137 -4.75 -5.34 7.98
CA GLU A 137 -3.37 -5.69 7.61
C GLU A 137 -3.18 -7.21 7.67
N ALA A 138 -3.00 -7.83 6.51
CA ALA A 138 -2.70 -9.24 6.37
C ALA A 138 -1.24 -9.54 6.74
N GLY A 139 -1.05 -10.49 7.65
CA GLY A 139 0.24 -11.12 7.90
C GLY A 139 0.62 -12.15 6.83
N PRO A 140 1.55 -13.07 7.13
CA PRO A 140 1.86 -14.20 6.26
C PRO A 140 0.63 -15.06 5.97
N LEU A 141 0.47 -15.46 4.70
CA LEU A 141 -0.52 -16.46 4.29
C LEU A 141 0.07 -17.86 4.48
N VAL A 142 -0.70 -18.74 5.12
CA VAL A 142 -0.36 -20.17 5.27
C VAL A 142 -1.24 -20.96 4.31
N LEU A 143 -0.61 -21.59 3.32
CA LEU A 143 -1.28 -22.50 2.38
C LEU A 143 -0.88 -23.93 2.73
N ALA A 144 -1.78 -24.64 3.38
CA ALA A 144 -1.58 -26.00 3.87
C ALA A 144 -2.92 -26.74 3.90
N ASP A 145 -2.88 -28.07 3.84
CA ASP A 145 -4.04 -28.94 4.07
C ASP A 145 -5.29 -28.57 3.23
N GLY A 146 -5.06 -28.14 1.98
CA GLY A 146 -6.14 -27.75 1.07
C GLY A 146 -6.85 -26.45 1.43
N ALA A 147 -6.25 -25.60 2.26
CA ALA A 147 -6.82 -24.32 2.68
C ALA A 147 -5.82 -23.16 2.67
N MET A 148 -6.36 -21.94 2.63
CA MET A 148 -5.64 -20.70 2.89
C MET A 148 -6.04 -20.18 4.27
N THR A 149 -5.06 -20.02 5.17
CA THR A 149 -5.24 -19.37 6.47
C THR A 149 -4.48 -18.05 6.51
N VAL A 150 -5.14 -17.00 6.99
CA VAL A 150 -4.58 -15.66 7.10
C VAL A 150 -4.78 -15.14 8.52
N ARG A 151 -3.68 -14.80 9.17
CA ARG A 151 -3.70 -13.97 10.40
C ARG A 151 -3.58 -12.52 9.97
N ALA A 152 -4.50 -11.67 10.42
CA ALA A 152 -4.56 -10.26 10.06
C ALA A 152 -4.89 -9.40 11.29
N ARG A 153 -4.66 -8.10 11.18
CA ARG A 153 -4.98 -7.12 12.23
C ARG A 153 -5.76 -5.95 11.67
N LEU A 154 -6.88 -5.63 12.31
CA LEU A 154 -7.70 -4.46 11.99
C LEU A 154 -7.09 -3.19 12.61
N HIS A 155 -7.01 -2.14 11.80
CA HIS A 155 -6.61 -0.78 12.20
C HIS A 155 -7.70 0.23 11.82
N GLY A 156 -7.83 1.31 12.60
CA GLY A 156 -8.77 2.39 12.37
C GLY A 156 -10.25 2.05 12.65
N ALA A 157 -10.54 0.87 13.17
CA ALA A 157 -11.87 0.42 13.58
C ALA A 157 -11.76 -0.67 14.65
N GLU A 158 -12.89 -0.97 15.30
CA GLU A 158 -13.00 -2.04 16.30
C GLU A 158 -13.51 -3.34 15.67
N LEU A 159 -13.02 -4.46 16.17
CA LEU A 159 -13.43 -5.80 15.77
C LEU A 159 -14.39 -6.37 16.83
N THR A 160 -15.54 -6.89 16.41
CA THR A 160 -16.49 -7.56 17.31
C THR A 160 -16.56 -9.06 17.06
N GLU A 161 -17.24 -9.80 17.93
CA GLU A 161 -17.46 -11.24 17.75
C GLU A 161 -18.32 -11.58 16.51
N ALA A 162 -19.06 -10.60 15.99
CA ALA A 162 -19.86 -10.73 14.77
C ALA A 162 -19.04 -10.46 13.48
N ALA A 163 -17.71 -10.37 13.60
CA ALA A 163 -16.85 -10.10 12.45
C ALA A 163 -16.80 -11.27 11.47
N GLU A 164 -16.88 -10.94 10.17
CA GLU A 164 -16.86 -11.91 9.09
C GLU A 164 -15.91 -11.49 7.99
N VAL A 165 -15.28 -12.47 7.34
CA VAL A 165 -14.52 -12.25 6.11
C VAL A 165 -15.37 -12.69 4.93
N SER A 166 -15.47 -11.80 3.94
CA SER A 166 -16.14 -12.07 2.67
C SER A 166 -15.13 -12.04 1.52
N LEU A 167 -15.16 -13.07 0.68
CA LEU A 167 -14.44 -13.15 -0.59
C LEU A 167 -15.51 -12.92 -1.65
N ARG A 168 -15.40 -11.84 -2.43
CA ARG A 168 -16.42 -11.44 -3.40
C ARG A 168 -15.90 -11.55 -4.81
N LEU A 169 -16.63 -12.21 -5.70
CA LEU A 169 -16.24 -12.29 -7.10
C LEU A 169 -16.30 -10.90 -7.75
N ARG A 170 -15.22 -10.49 -8.41
CA ARG A 170 -15.09 -9.12 -8.93
C ARG A 170 -16.05 -8.83 -10.09
N THR A 171 -16.35 -9.83 -10.90
CA THR A 171 -17.23 -9.75 -12.07
C THR A 171 -18.71 -9.89 -11.71
N ASP A 172 -19.01 -10.52 -10.58
CA ASP A 172 -20.36 -10.69 -10.03
C ASP A 172 -20.32 -10.51 -8.51
N LYS A 173 -20.74 -9.33 -8.05
CA LYS A 173 -20.61 -8.93 -6.65
C LYS A 173 -21.60 -9.63 -5.71
N ASP A 174 -22.62 -10.29 -6.27
CA ASP A 174 -23.61 -11.05 -5.49
C ASP A 174 -23.08 -12.46 -5.17
N THR A 175 -22.08 -12.92 -5.92
CA THR A 175 -21.37 -14.17 -5.64
C THR A 175 -20.31 -13.94 -4.55
N VAL A 176 -20.57 -14.48 -3.36
CA VAL A 176 -19.77 -14.26 -2.14
C VAL A 176 -19.54 -15.55 -1.37
N LEU A 177 -18.29 -15.78 -0.94
CA LEU A 177 -17.93 -16.76 0.08
C LEU A 177 -17.72 -16.04 1.40
N THR A 178 -18.42 -16.47 2.45
CA THR A 178 -18.30 -15.90 3.80
C THR A 178 -17.71 -16.92 4.75
N VAL A 179 -16.74 -16.49 5.56
CA VAL A 179 -16.16 -17.28 6.64
C VAL A 179 -16.04 -16.43 7.91
N PRO A 180 -16.12 -17.03 9.10
CA PRO A 180 -15.98 -16.27 10.35
C PRO A 180 -14.58 -15.67 10.49
N ALA A 181 -14.50 -14.44 10.99
CA ALA A 181 -13.24 -13.82 11.40
C ALA A 181 -13.01 -14.11 12.89
N ARG A 182 -12.16 -15.08 13.21
CA ARG A 182 -11.93 -15.49 14.60
C ARG A 182 -10.97 -14.51 15.27
N ALA A 183 -11.46 -13.71 16.20
CA ALA A 183 -10.64 -12.83 17.01
C ALA A 183 -9.57 -13.64 17.76
N ALA A 184 -8.35 -13.10 17.84
CA ALA A 184 -7.29 -13.69 18.62
C ALA A 184 -7.42 -13.30 20.11
N ALA A 185 -7.02 -14.21 21.01
CA ALA A 185 -7.16 -14.03 22.45
C ALA A 185 -6.28 -12.92 23.04
N ASP A 186 -5.25 -12.48 22.30
CA ASP A 186 -4.36 -11.36 22.64
C ASP A 186 -5.02 -9.99 22.43
N GLY A 187 -6.20 -9.93 21.81
CA GLY A 187 -6.95 -8.69 21.58
C GLY A 187 -6.34 -7.82 20.48
N GLY A 188 -6.56 -6.50 20.57
CA GLY A 188 -5.89 -5.52 19.71
C GLY A 188 -6.27 -5.57 18.22
N GLY A 189 -7.48 -6.05 17.89
CA GLY A 189 -8.00 -6.12 16.52
C GLY A 189 -7.43 -7.26 15.68
N THR A 190 -6.66 -8.18 16.28
CA THR A 190 -6.09 -9.32 15.58
C THR A 190 -7.14 -10.42 15.37
N PHE A 191 -7.16 -11.02 14.18
CA PHE A 191 -8.06 -12.11 13.83
C PHE A 191 -7.40 -13.10 12.87
N THR A 192 -8.02 -14.27 12.74
CA THR A 192 -7.65 -15.29 11.76
C THR A 192 -8.88 -15.76 11.00
N PHE A 193 -8.73 -15.99 9.71
CA PHE A 193 -9.74 -16.67 8.90
C PHE A 193 -9.10 -17.76 8.04
N THR A 194 -9.89 -18.78 7.73
CA THR A 194 -9.47 -19.92 6.91
C THR A 194 -10.53 -20.18 5.85
N VAL A 195 -10.10 -20.33 4.60
CA VAL A 195 -10.96 -20.69 3.46
C VAL A 195 -10.41 -21.95 2.82
N ALA A 196 -11.22 -22.99 2.68
CA ALA A 196 -10.82 -24.19 1.97
C ALA A 196 -10.78 -23.90 0.47
N HIS A 197 -9.74 -24.37 -0.24
CA HIS A 197 -9.58 -24.10 -1.68
C HIS A 197 -10.76 -24.65 -2.50
N ALA A 198 -11.32 -25.79 -2.09
CA ALA A 198 -12.51 -26.39 -2.72
C ALA A 198 -13.74 -25.47 -2.72
N GLN A 199 -13.86 -24.55 -1.76
CA GLN A 199 -14.96 -23.57 -1.74
C GLN A 199 -14.89 -22.61 -2.93
N PHE A 200 -13.70 -22.31 -3.45
CA PHE A 200 -13.55 -21.50 -4.66
C PHE A 200 -13.93 -22.27 -5.92
N ALA A 201 -13.52 -23.55 -6.01
CA ALA A 201 -13.79 -24.38 -7.18
C ALA A 201 -15.29 -24.51 -7.47
N GLY A 202 -16.11 -24.67 -6.43
CA GLY A 202 -17.57 -24.75 -6.57
C GLY A 202 -18.29 -23.41 -6.77
N ALA A 203 -17.61 -22.27 -6.60
CA ALA A 203 -18.25 -20.97 -6.52
C ALA A 203 -18.05 -20.09 -7.77
N GLY A 204 -17.00 -20.33 -8.56
CA GLY A 204 -16.82 -19.70 -9.87
C GLY A 204 -15.41 -19.19 -10.15
N SER A 205 -15.08 -19.16 -11.45
CA SER A 205 -13.80 -18.65 -11.96
C SER A 205 -13.76 -17.11 -11.90
N GLY A 206 -12.57 -16.55 -11.65
CA GLY A 206 -12.31 -15.12 -11.70
C GLY A 206 -11.48 -14.63 -10.53
N ILE A 207 -11.52 -13.32 -10.30
CA ILE A 207 -10.79 -12.68 -9.20
C ILE A 207 -11.74 -12.49 -8.03
N TRP A 208 -11.39 -13.06 -6.90
CA TRP A 208 -12.11 -12.95 -5.64
C TRP A 208 -11.41 -11.95 -4.72
N ASP A 209 -12.14 -10.90 -4.34
CA ASP A 209 -11.65 -9.81 -3.52
C ASP A 209 -11.93 -10.04 -2.04
N ALA A 210 -10.90 -9.95 -1.19
CA ALA A 210 -11.05 -10.17 0.25
C ALA A 210 -11.45 -8.88 1.00
N PHE A 211 -12.44 -9.00 1.86
CA PHE A 211 -12.91 -7.95 2.74
C PHE A 211 -13.19 -8.51 4.14
N LEU A 212 -12.91 -7.71 5.17
CA LEU A 212 -13.39 -7.94 6.53
C LEU A 212 -14.62 -7.05 6.75
N ARG A 213 -15.69 -7.58 7.33
CA ARG A 213 -16.75 -6.80 7.96
C ARG A 213 -16.50 -6.82 9.47
N PRO A 214 -16.07 -5.70 10.10
CA PRO A 214 -15.63 -5.72 11.50
C PRO A 214 -16.74 -5.97 12.54
N ALA A 215 -17.99 -5.70 12.17
CA ALA A 215 -19.19 -5.95 12.96
C ALA A 215 -20.39 -6.15 12.01
N ALA A 216 -21.54 -6.62 12.52
CA ALA A 216 -22.72 -6.96 11.70
C ALA A 216 -23.12 -5.85 10.70
N ASP A 217 -23.20 -4.61 11.16
CA ASP A 217 -23.63 -3.44 10.35
C ASP A 217 -22.46 -2.57 9.88
N ALA A 218 -21.22 -3.02 10.06
CA ALA A 218 -20.04 -2.24 9.68
C ALA A 218 -19.82 -2.27 8.16
N THR A 219 -19.26 -1.18 7.63
CA THR A 219 -18.82 -1.14 6.24
C THR A 219 -17.66 -2.13 6.03
N PRO A 220 -17.67 -2.96 4.97
CA PRO A 220 -16.55 -3.85 4.67
C PRO A 220 -15.26 -3.08 4.41
N VAL A 221 -14.17 -3.53 5.04
CA VAL A 221 -12.82 -2.99 4.88
C VAL A 221 -11.99 -3.94 4.04
N ARG A 222 -11.10 -3.42 3.20
CA ARG A 222 -10.18 -4.25 2.42
C ARG A 222 -9.19 -4.95 3.34
N ILE A 223 -8.96 -6.23 3.06
CA ILE A 223 -7.82 -6.96 3.61
C ILE A 223 -6.65 -6.74 2.63
N GLY A 224 -5.51 -6.28 3.12
CA GLY A 224 -4.34 -6.00 2.29
C GLY A 224 -3.09 -5.93 3.14
N ARG A 225 -1.94 -5.62 2.53
CA ARG A 225 -0.69 -5.51 3.28
C ARG A 225 0.03 -4.23 2.90
N LEU A 226 -0.11 -3.21 3.74
CA LEU A 226 0.29 -1.83 3.48
C LEU A 226 1.31 -1.32 4.50
N LEU A 227 1.38 -1.95 5.68
CA LEU A 227 2.05 -1.40 6.86
C LEU A 227 3.51 -1.87 6.97
N ASP A 228 4.21 -1.94 5.84
CA ASP A 228 5.66 -2.17 5.75
C ASP A 228 6.31 -1.26 4.67
N ASP A 229 7.58 -1.50 4.34
CA ASP A 229 8.36 -0.70 3.39
C ASP A 229 8.18 -1.11 1.90
N VAL A 230 7.25 -2.01 1.60
CA VAL A 230 7.01 -2.53 0.24
C VAL A 230 5.89 -1.77 -0.46
N ALA A 231 6.25 -0.89 -1.39
CA ALA A 231 5.30 -0.09 -2.16
C ALA A 231 4.52 -0.87 -3.24
N ASP A 232 5.12 -1.90 -3.84
CA ASP A 232 4.52 -2.75 -4.88
C ASP A 232 4.84 -4.22 -4.58
N ARG A 233 3.82 -5.00 -4.21
CA ARG A 233 3.98 -6.42 -3.83
C ARG A 233 3.89 -7.41 -4.96
N GLY A 234 3.44 -6.99 -6.16
CA GLY A 234 3.03 -7.91 -7.21
C GLY A 234 4.10 -8.95 -7.59
N ASN A 235 5.38 -8.58 -7.46
CA ASN A 235 6.52 -9.44 -7.76
C ASN A 235 7.31 -9.91 -6.53
N VAL A 236 6.88 -9.55 -5.33
CA VAL A 236 7.59 -9.87 -4.07
C VAL A 236 6.92 -11.04 -3.36
N PHE A 237 5.58 -11.05 -3.32
CA PHE A 237 4.80 -12.10 -2.68
C PHE A 237 4.17 -13.01 -3.73
N VAL A 238 4.86 -14.10 -4.05
CA VAL A 238 4.40 -15.09 -5.01
C VAL A 238 3.95 -16.35 -4.26
N TYR A 239 2.65 -16.62 -4.31
CA TYR A 239 2.07 -17.82 -3.73
C TYR A 239 1.91 -18.93 -4.79
N PRO A 240 2.02 -20.22 -4.39
CA PRO A 240 1.81 -21.35 -5.27
C PRO A 240 0.39 -21.37 -5.84
N ARG A 241 0.26 -21.99 -7.01
CA ARG A 241 -1.02 -22.37 -7.60
C ARG A 241 -1.43 -23.72 -7.00
N VAL A 242 -2.66 -23.82 -6.50
CA VAL A 242 -3.21 -25.05 -5.94
C VAL A 242 -4.33 -25.54 -6.84
N THR A 243 -4.18 -26.75 -7.40
CA THR A 243 -5.24 -27.40 -8.17
C THR A 243 -6.15 -28.18 -7.24
N VAL A 244 -7.46 -27.93 -7.30
CA VAL A 244 -8.50 -28.59 -6.49
C VAL A 244 -9.79 -28.66 -7.31
N ASP A 245 -10.44 -29.82 -7.34
CA ASP A 245 -11.74 -30.03 -7.99
C ASP A 245 -11.88 -29.43 -9.40
N GLY A 246 -10.83 -29.54 -10.22
CA GLY A 246 -10.84 -29.00 -11.59
C GLY A 246 -10.66 -27.49 -11.69
N ALA A 247 -10.31 -26.80 -10.60
CA ALA A 247 -9.94 -25.39 -10.57
C ALA A 247 -8.49 -25.20 -10.09
N VAL A 248 -7.88 -24.09 -10.48
CA VAL A 248 -6.59 -23.61 -9.99
C VAL A 248 -6.81 -22.35 -9.17
N VAL A 249 -6.45 -22.40 -7.89
CA VAL A 249 -6.62 -21.33 -6.91
C VAL A 249 -5.27 -20.72 -6.57
N ARG A 250 -5.17 -19.39 -6.61
CA ARG A 250 -3.93 -18.66 -6.33
C ARG A 250 -4.18 -17.33 -5.60
N PRO A 251 -3.84 -17.23 -4.31
CA PRO A 251 -3.80 -15.95 -3.62
C PRO A 251 -2.75 -15.02 -4.21
N TYR A 252 -3.02 -13.73 -4.21
CA TYR A 252 -2.07 -12.70 -4.62
C TYR A 252 -2.44 -11.34 -4.04
N TYR A 253 -1.50 -10.40 -4.10
CA TYR A 253 -1.78 -9.00 -3.80
C TYR A 253 -1.99 -8.20 -5.10
N THR A 254 -3.03 -7.39 -5.14
CA THR A 254 -3.32 -6.51 -6.28
C THR A 254 -2.26 -5.41 -6.43
N VAL A 255 -2.38 -4.62 -7.50
CA VAL A 255 -1.56 -3.41 -7.74
C VAL A 255 -1.68 -2.37 -6.61
N ASP A 256 -2.71 -2.47 -5.77
CA ASP A 256 -2.93 -1.61 -4.61
C ASP A 256 -2.60 -2.30 -3.28
N ASN A 257 -1.96 -3.47 -3.35
CA ASN A 257 -1.55 -4.33 -2.25
C ASN A 257 -2.73 -4.89 -1.42
N ASP A 258 -3.92 -4.98 -2.02
CA ASP A 258 -5.05 -5.67 -1.41
C ASP A 258 -4.98 -7.18 -1.69
N LEU A 259 -5.44 -8.00 -0.76
CA LEU A 259 -5.50 -9.45 -0.90
C LEU A 259 -6.67 -9.84 -1.83
N SER A 260 -6.35 -10.64 -2.84
CA SER A 260 -7.30 -11.28 -3.74
C SER A 260 -6.90 -12.73 -3.99
N VAL A 261 -7.83 -13.52 -4.53
CA VAL A 261 -7.61 -14.91 -4.96
C VAL A 261 -8.01 -15.02 -6.42
N GLU A 262 -7.08 -15.44 -7.27
CA GLU A 262 -7.33 -15.79 -8.66
C GLU A 262 -7.78 -17.25 -8.74
N VAL A 263 -8.90 -17.50 -9.42
CA VAL A 263 -9.46 -18.83 -9.66
C VAL A 263 -9.64 -19.01 -11.16
N THR A 264 -9.02 -20.03 -11.73
CA THR A 264 -9.19 -20.40 -13.14
C THR A 264 -9.57 -21.87 -13.25
N ASP A 265 -10.17 -22.27 -14.36
CA ASP A 265 -10.37 -23.70 -14.64
C ASP A 265 -9.00 -24.39 -14.78
N ALA A 266 -8.91 -25.64 -14.33
CA ALA A 266 -7.78 -26.50 -14.61
C ALA A 266 -7.83 -26.93 -16.08
N ALA A 267 -6.67 -26.92 -16.72
CA ALA A 267 -6.51 -27.39 -18.10
C ALA A 267 -6.69 -28.91 -18.20
#